data_AF-A0A956JR20-F1
#
_entry.id   AF-A0A956JR20-F1
#
_cell.length_a   1.000
_cell.length_b   1.000
_cell.length_c   1.000
_cell.angle_alpha   90.00
_cell.angle_beta   90.00
_cell.angle_gamma   90.00
#
_symmetry.space_group_name_H-M   'P 1'
#
loop_
_entity.id
_entity.type
_entity.pdbx_description
1 polymer ?
#
loop_
_entity_poly.entity_id
_entity_poly.type
_entity_poly.pdbx_seq_one_letter_code
_entity_poly.pdbx_strand_id
1 'polypeptide(L)'
;SSPRLGIDAAGDATVIWLELGFISTDIEAARYDAVSGTWSTPMRIDRSGDERQPVLAVSAGGTAMAAWLEVSGSGTFVDVRAASYR
;
A
#
# COMPACT_ATOMS: atom_id res chain seq x y z
N SER A 1 -2.65 11.82 -6.45
CA SER A 1 -2.61 10.60 -5.63
C SER A 1 -3.83 9.72 -5.93
N SER A 2 -3.71 8.40 -5.77
CA SER A 2 -4.80 7.41 -5.92
C SER A 2 -4.85 6.51 -4.68
N PRO A 3 -5.43 6.97 -3.55
CA PRO A 3 -5.43 6.20 -2.32
C PRO A 3 -6.33 4.97 -2.41
N ARG A 4 -5.99 3.92 -1.67
CA ARG A 4 -6.81 2.73 -1.42
C ARG A 4 -6.80 2.43 0.07
N LEU A 5 -7.97 2.13 0.62
CA LEU A 5 -8.18 1.84 2.03
C LEU A 5 -8.90 0.50 2.15
N GLY A 6 -8.48 -0.33 3.10
CA GLY A 6 -9.22 -1.49 3.55
C GLY A 6 -9.28 -1.50 5.08
N ILE A 7 -10.36 -2.07 5.62
CA ILE A 7 -10.61 -2.15 7.06
C ILE A 7 -10.91 -3.60 7.39
N ASP A 8 -10.32 -4.11 8.47
CA ASP A 8 -10.57 -5.48 8.94
C ASP A 8 -11.78 -5.55 9.90
N ALA A 9 -12.05 -6.74 10.44
CA ALA A 9 -13.20 -6.93 11.34
C ALA A 9 -13.00 -6.30 12.73
N ALA A 10 -11.76 -6.00 13.12
CA ALA A 10 -11.44 -5.31 14.37
C ALA A 10 -11.56 -3.78 14.23
N GLY A 11 -11.68 -3.28 12.99
CA GLY A 11 -11.73 -1.86 12.69
C GLY A 11 -10.36 -1.25 12.40
N ASP A 12 -9.28 -2.04 12.42
CA ASP A 12 -7.97 -1.58 11.99
C ASP A 12 -8.02 -1.31 10.48
N ALA A 13 -7.38 -0.22 10.06
CA ALA A 13 -7.37 0.17 8.66
C ALA A 13 -5.96 0.07 8.08
N THR A 14 -5.85 -0.32 6.82
CA THR A 14 -4.62 -0.20 6.03
C THR A 14 -4.91 0.73 4.86
N VAL A 15 -4.04 1.70 4.64
CA VAL A 15 -4.11 2.60 3.49
C VAL A 15 -2.81 2.50 2.70
N ILE A 16 -2.94 2.48 1.37
CA ILE A 16 -1.82 2.64 0.44
C ILE A 16 -2.11 3.81 -0.50
N TRP A 17 -1.06 4.50 -0.96
CA TRP A 17 -1.19 5.56 -1.93
C TRP A 17 0.05 5.70 -2.80
N LEU A 18 -0.15 6.32 -3.96
CA LEU A 18 0.94 6.83 -4.78
C LEU A 18 1.44 8.14 -4.17
N GLU A 19 2.69 8.15 -3.75
CA GLU A 19 3.43 9.32 -3.32
C GLU A 19 4.19 9.88 -4.52
N LEU A 20 3.92 11.13 -4.88
CA LEU A 20 4.55 11.77 -6.03
C LEU A 20 5.81 12.50 -5.56
N GLY A 21 6.97 11.96 -5.90
CA GLY A 21 8.26 12.63 -5.76
C GLY A 21 8.59 13.51 -6.98
N PHE A 22 9.74 14.18 -6.92
CA PHE A 22 10.24 15.02 -8.02
C PHE A 22 10.66 14.23 -9.26
N ILE A 23 11.14 13.00 -9.07
CA ILE A 23 11.72 12.15 -10.12
C ILE A 23 11.15 10.73 -10.15
N SER A 24 10.33 10.37 -9.17
CA SER A 24 9.74 9.05 -9.01
C SER A 24 8.33 9.18 -8.49
N THR A 25 7.47 8.25 -8.88
CA THR A 25 6.31 7.90 -8.04
C THR A 25 6.77 6.75 -7.15
N ASP A 26 6.20 6.62 -5.95
CA ASP A 26 6.46 5.50 -5.04
C ASP A 26 5.12 5.02 -4.45
N ILE A 27 5.09 3.80 -3.91
CA ILE A 27 3.97 3.32 -3.09
C ILE A 27 4.31 3.44 -1.61
N GLU A 28 3.50 4.21 -0.90
CA GLU A 28 3.55 4.35 0.55
C GLU A 28 2.36 3.65 1.20
N ALA A 29 2.53 3.23 2.45
CA ALA A 29 1.51 2.57 3.25
C ALA A 29 1.48 3.08 4.69
N ALA A 30 0.31 3.08 5.32
CA ALA A 30 0.15 3.33 6.75
C ALA A 30 -0.99 2.48 7.32
N ARG A 31 -0.92 2.18 8.63
CA ARG A 31 -1.95 1.42 9.35
C ARG A 31 -2.59 2.29 10.42
N TYR A 32 -3.90 2.21 10.54
CA TYR A 32 -4.67 2.74 11.65
C TYR A 32 -4.90 1.62 12.66
N ASP A 33 -4.52 1.88 13.90
CA ASP A 33 -4.83 1.03 15.05
C ASP A 33 -6.11 1.59 15.70
N ALA A 34 -7.18 0.80 15.67
CA ALA A 34 -8.50 1.23 16.14
C ALA A 34 -8.59 1.32 17.67
N VAL A 35 -7.72 0.60 18.38
CA VAL A 35 -7.69 0.57 19.85
C VAL A 35 -7.11 1.86 20.41
N SER A 36 -5.98 2.29 19.86
CA SER A 36 -5.29 3.53 20.21
C SER A 36 -5.84 4.75 19.48
N GLY A 37 -6.53 4.54 18.35
CA GLY A 37 -7.06 5.59 17.50
C GLY A 37 -5.96 6.35 16.74
N THR A 38 -4.82 5.71 16.45
CA THR A 38 -3.65 6.36 15.87
C THR A 38 -3.20 5.73 14.56
N TRP A 39 -2.59 6.55 13.70
CA TRP A 39 -1.93 6.09 12.49
C TRP A 39 -0.46 5.81 12.75
N SER A 40 0.07 4.75 12.12
CA SER A 40 1.50 4.52 12.03
C SER A 40 2.18 5.60 11.21
N THR A 41 3.49 5.76 11.39
CA THR A 41 4.32 6.48 10.42
C THR A 41 4.18 5.80 9.05
N PRO A 42 4.03 6.56 7.95
CA PRO A 42 4.08 6.01 6.60
C PRO A 42 5.35 5.22 6.33
N MET A 43 5.21 4.10 5.64
CA MET A 43 6.31 3.27 5.18
C MET A 43 6.23 3.06 3.68
N ARG A 44 7.37 3.25 3.02
CA ARG A 44 7.54 2.97 1.60
C ARG A 44 7.65 1.47 1.36
N ILE A 45 6.77 0.93 0.53
CA ILE A 45 6.71 -0.52 0.24
C ILE A 45 7.26 -0.89 -1.14
N ASP A 46 7.48 0.10 -2.02
CA ASP A 46 8.22 -0.07 -3.27
C ASP A 46 9.04 1.17 -3.67
N ARG A 47 10.08 0.99 -4.50
CA ARG A 47 11.07 2.02 -4.87
C ARG A 47 11.42 1.98 -6.37
N SER A 48 10.62 1.31 -7.19
CA SER A 48 10.95 1.11 -8.61
C SER A 48 10.79 2.39 -9.43
N GLY A 49 9.89 3.29 -9.01
CA GLY A 49 9.90 4.69 -9.41
C GLY A 49 8.86 5.09 -10.45
N ASP A 50 7.98 4.18 -10.88
CA ASP A 50 6.95 4.43 -11.91
C ASP A 50 5.69 3.57 -11.67
N GLU A 51 5.23 3.51 -10.42
CA GLU A 51 4.10 2.69 -10.01
C GLU A 51 2.76 3.35 -10.36
N ARG A 52 1.78 2.54 -10.76
CA ARG A 52 0.46 3.00 -11.19
C ARG A 52 -0.63 2.09 -10.71
N GLN A 53 -1.85 2.65 -10.65
CA GLN A 53 -3.10 1.93 -10.40
C GLN A 53 -3.03 0.95 -9.19
N PRO A 54 -2.66 1.43 -7.99
CA PRO A 54 -2.62 0.56 -6.84
C PRO A 54 -4.00 -0.02 -6.53
N VAL A 55 -4.01 -1.26 -6.06
CA VAL A 55 -5.17 -1.95 -5.50
C VAL A 55 -4.79 -2.54 -4.15
N LEU A 56 -5.76 -2.66 -3.26
CA LEU A 56 -5.60 -3.16 -1.91
C LEU A 56 -6.77 -4.09 -1.57
N ALA A 57 -6.46 -5.25 -1.01
CA ALA A 57 -7.43 -6.12 -0.36
C ALA A 57 -6.99 -6.35 1.09
N VAL A 58 -7.93 -6.30 2.03
CA VAL A 58 -7.69 -6.58 3.45
C VAL A 58 -8.62 -7.71 3.87
N SER A 59 -8.07 -8.77 4.45
CA SER A 59 -8.86 -9.87 4.99
C SER A 59 -9.51 -9.47 6.32
N ALA A 60 -10.58 -10.16 6.71
CA ALA A 60 -11.23 -9.92 8.00
C ALA A 60 -10.28 -10.12 9.20
N GLY A 61 -9.20 -10.90 9.03
CA GLY A 61 -8.15 -11.11 10.05
C GLY A 61 -6.98 -10.13 9.96
N GLY A 62 -7.11 -9.02 9.23
CA GLY A 62 -6.11 -7.95 9.17
C GLY A 62 -4.97 -8.17 8.18
N THR A 63 -5.00 -9.22 7.36
CA THR A 63 -3.97 -9.43 6.33
C THR A 63 -4.22 -8.52 5.14
N ALA A 64 -3.29 -7.61 4.86
CA ALA A 64 -3.34 -6.73 3.70
C ALA A 64 -2.51 -7.29 2.52
N MET A 65 -3.07 -7.21 1.31
CA MET A 65 -2.40 -7.52 0.06
C MET A 65 -2.52 -6.33 -0.88
N ALA A 66 -1.38 -5.80 -1.33
CA ALA A 66 -1.30 -4.71 -2.28
C ALA A 66 -0.71 -5.21 -3.60
N ALA A 67 -1.23 -4.65 -4.70
CA ALA A 67 -0.66 -4.83 -6.02
C ALA A 67 -0.71 -3.51 -6.79
N TRP A 68 0.26 -3.31 -7.68
CA TRP A 68 0.36 -2.13 -8.53
C TRP A 68 0.97 -2.54 -9.87
N LEU A 69 0.82 -1.66 -10.86
CA LEU A 69 1.55 -1.79 -12.11
C LEU A 69 2.89 -1.07 -11.98
N GLU A 70 3.99 -1.79 -12.20
CA GLU A 70 5.30 -1.19 -12.40
C GLU A 70 5.57 -1.08 -13.90
N VAL A 71 5.85 0.14 -14.38
CA VAL A 71 6.23 0.38 -15.77
C VAL A 71 7.73 0.61 -15.83
N SER A 72 8.52 -0.47 -15.85
CA SER A 72 9.92 -0.38 -16.26
C SER A 72 10.02 -0.36 -17.79
N GLY A 73 11.04 0.30 -18.35
CA GLY A 73 11.22 0.47 -19.80
C GLY A 73 11.35 -0.82 -20.63
N SER A 74 11.29 -2.01 -20.03
CA SER A 74 11.46 -3.31 -20.70
C SER A 74 10.34 -4.33 -20.47
N GLY A 75 9.30 -4.02 -19.68
CA GLY A 75 8.18 -4.96 -19.51
C GLY A 75 7.37 -4.71 -18.26
N THR A 76 6.05 -4.86 -18.36
CA THR A 76 5.12 -4.80 -17.25
C THR A 76 5.40 -5.95 -16.30
N PHE A 77 5.93 -5.65 -15.11
CA PHE A 77 6.01 -6.63 -14.02
C PHE A 77 4.77 -6.45 -13.13
N VAL A 78 4.14 -7.55 -12.79
CA VAL A 78 3.11 -7.62 -11.74
C VAL A 78 3.81 -8.24 -10.53
N ASP A 79 4.31 -7.40 -9.63
CA ASP A 79 4.84 -7.89 -8.34
C ASP A 79 3.68 -7.95 -7.33
N VAL A 80 3.56 -9.09 -6.63
CA VAL A 80 2.57 -9.30 -5.57
C VAL A 80 3.35 -9.34 -4.27
N ARG A 81 3.30 -8.25 -3.50
CA ARG A 81 3.97 -8.20 -2.20
C ARG A 81 2.94 -8.35 -1.08
N ALA A 82 3.16 -9.37 -0.26
CA ALA A 82 2.44 -9.58 0.99
C ALA A 82 3.41 -9.29 2.14
N ALA A 83 3.06 -8.32 2.99
CA ALA A 83 3.71 -8.13 4.27
C ALA A 83 2.69 -8.41 5.37
N SER A 84 2.86 -9.51 6.10
CA SER A 84 2.12 -9.75 7.34
C SER A 84 2.82 -8.99 8.46
N TYR A 85 2.28 -7.84 8.83
CA TYR A 85 2.63 -7.19 10.09
C TYR A 85 1.58 -7.58 11.14
N ARG A 86 2.03 -8.17 12.25
CA ARG A 86 1.20 -8.25 13.46
C ARG A 86 1.27 -6.89 14.14
#